data_AF-A0A848YSV6-F1
#
_entry.id   AF-A0A848YSV6-F1
#
_cell.length_a   1.000
_cell.length_b   1.000
_cell.length_c   1.000
_cell.angle_alpha   90.00
_cell.angle_beta   90.00
_cell.angle_gamma   90.00
#
_symmetry.space_group_name_H-M   'P 1'
#
loop_
_entity.id
_entity.type
_entity.pdbx_description
1 polymer ?
#
loop_
_entity_poly.entity_id
_entity_poly.type
_entity_poly.pdbx_seq_one_letter_code
_entity_poly.pdbx_strand_id
1 'polypeptide(L)'
;MAVFPARATAQGLGLGSILGNASDSALDKLAVPGAFYSDEDVRIGLPIVGNPRRGLLGSIFRAGSKLGILDGITRKINDAAGAAAGEAKPIFRASIDELSFDDIPGIVRDKEGGTKYLRTSANDELHVKVSPLVDTALTDVGVYQQFDGLAEEHSFIRDAGLNRESINRSVTDQALDGIFAYIGREERKFRDNPLGNVGKALGDLF
;
A
#
# COMPACT_ATOMS: atom_id res chain seq x y z
N MET A 1 -11.82 -49.76 -10.58
CA MET A 1 -11.45 -48.39 -11.02
C MET A 1 -11.70 -47.46 -9.85
N ALA A 2 -10.65 -47.15 -9.08
CA ALA A 2 -10.77 -46.29 -7.91
C ALA A 2 -10.50 -44.84 -8.32
N VAL A 3 -11.52 -44.00 -8.10
CA VAL A 3 -11.44 -42.54 -8.15
C VAL A 3 -10.68 -42.08 -6.91
N PHE A 4 -9.62 -41.29 -7.09
CA PHE A 4 -9.08 -40.43 -6.02
C PHE A 4 -8.87 -39.00 -6.57
N PRO A 5 -9.22 -37.97 -5.78
CA PRO A 5 -9.48 -36.63 -6.27
C PRO A 5 -8.20 -35.78 -6.34
N ALA A 6 -8.09 -34.96 -7.37
CA ALA A 6 -7.07 -33.92 -7.56
C ALA A 6 -7.21 -32.73 -6.57
N ARG A 7 -7.66 -32.98 -5.33
CA ARG A 7 -7.89 -31.95 -4.30
C ARG A 7 -6.67 -31.66 -3.42
N ALA A 8 -5.55 -32.33 -3.62
CA ALA A 8 -4.39 -32.25 -2.71
C ALA A 8 -3.31 -31.25 -3.12
N THR A 9 -3.43 -30.59 -4.29
CA THR A 9 -2.28 -29.88 -4.89
C THR A 9 -2.23 -28.36 -4.64
N ALA A 10 -3.35 -27.73 -4.26
CA ALA A 10 -3.37 -26.31 -3.91
C ALA A 10 -3.00 -26.07 -2.43
N GLN A 11 -3.47 -26.91 -1.51
CA GLN A 11 -2.99 -26.93 -0.11
C GLN A 11 -1.52 -27.41 0.03
N GLY A 12 -0.96 -28.07 -1.00
CA GLY A 12 0.40 -28.61 -0.99
C GLY A 12 1.53 -27.62 -1.28
N LEU A 13 1.22 -26.37 -1.66
CA LEU A 13 2.24 -25.38 -2.09
C LEU A 13 2.44 -24.22 -1.10
N GLY A 14 1.70 -24.17 0.02
CA GLY A 14 1.88 -23.12 1.02
C GLY A 14 1.70 -21.70 0.48
N LEU A 15 0.94 -21.51 -0.59
CA LEU A 15 0.82 -20.19 -1.25
C LEU A 15 0.20 -19.14 -0.33
N GLY A 16 -0.86 -19.48 0.40
CA GLY A 16 -1.48 -18.58 1.37
C GLY A 16 -0.50 -18.19 2.49
N SER A 17 0.31 -19.12 2.99
CA SER A 17 1.30 -18.82 4.02
C SER A 17 2.48 -17.99 3.48
N ILE A 18 2.96 -18.28 2.27
CA ILE A 18 3.97 -17.47 1.58
C ILE A 18 3.47 -16.05 1.37
N LEU A 19 2.26 -15.90 0.82
CA LEU A 19 1.67 -14.60 0.54
C LEU A 19 1.38 -13.82 1.82
N GLY A 20 0.86 -14.49 2.85
CA GLY A 20 0.65 -13.89 4.16
C GLY A 20 1.95 -13.39 4.79
N ASN A 21 3.03 -14.18 4.76
CA ASN A 21 4.32 -13.78 5.30
C ASN A 21 4.98 -12.66 4.46
N ALA A 22 4.79 -12.69 3.15
CA ALA A 22 5.19 -11.60 2.26
C ALA A 22 4.44 -10.31 2.59
N SER A 23 3.13 -10.40 2.84
CA SER A 23 2.28 -9.29 3.26
C SER A 23 2.73 -8.69 4.58
N ASP A 24 2.94 -9.52 5.61
CA ASP A 24 3.41 -9.05 6.90
C ASP A 24 4.77 -8.37 6.80
N SER A 25 5.73 -9.01 6.12
CA SER A 25 7.06 -8.41 5.95
C SER A 25 7.03 -7.10 5.16
N ALA A 26 6.14 -6.97 4.18
CA ALA A 26 5.97 -5.75 3.40
C ALA A 26 5.42 -4.62 4.28
N LEU A 27 4.35 -4.89 5.01
CA LEU A 27 3.71 -3.93 5.91
C LEU A 27 4.65 -3.52 7.04
N ASP A 28 5.43 -4.45 7.61
CA ASP A 28 6.47 -4.13 8.61
C ASP A 28 7.53 -3.16 8.07
N LYS A 29 8.00 -3.40 6.85
CA LYS A 29 9.01 -2.54 6.23
C LYS A 29 8.47 -1.15 5.95
N LEU A 30 7.23 -1.07 5.48
CA LEU A 30 6.57 0.20 5.15
C LEU A 30 6.10 0.96 6.40
N ALA A 31 5.84 0.28 7.51
CA ALA A 31 5.47 0.89 8.78
C ALA A 31 6.64 1.58 9.50
N VAL A 32 7.89 1.30 9.10
CA VAL A 32 9.05 2.03 9.62
C VAL A 32 8.91 3.52 9.28
N PRO A 33 9.04 4.44 10.26
CA PRO A 33 8.93 5.88 10.00
C PRO A 33 9.83 6.34 8.84
N GLY A 34 9.23 7.04 7.88
CA GLY A 34 9.92 7.51 6.68
C GLY A 34 10.18 6.47 5.58
N ALA A 35 9.78 5.20 5.74
CA ALA A 35 10.02 4.16 4.73
C ALA A 35 9.42 4.54 3.37
N PHE A 36 8.12 4.88 3.33
CA PHE A 36 7.45 5.39 2.14
C PHE A 36 8.19 6.59 1.53
N TYR A 37 8.60 7.56 2.35
CA TYR A 37 9.29 8.76 1.85
C TYR A 37 10.66 8.44 1.26
N SER A 38 11.39 7.48 1.84
CA SER A 38 12.77 7.16 1.45
C SER A 38 12.88 6.36 0.15
N ASP A 39 11.87 5.56 -0.19
CA ASP A 39 11.84 4.71 -1.37
C ASP A 39 11.08 5.39 -2.52
N GLU A 40 11.79 5.76 -3.60
CA GLU A 40 11.22 6.49 -4.73
C GLU A 40 10.13 5.71 -5.48
N ASP A 41 10.16 4.38 -5.43
CA ASP A 41 9.19 3.53 -6.15
C ASP A 41 7.81 3.52 -5.47
N VAL A 42 7.76 3.88 -4.19
CA VAL A 42 6.51 3.87 -3.39
C VAL A 42 6.22 5.20 -2.70
N ARG A 43 7.10 6.20 -2.84
CA ARG A 43 6.90 7.53 -2.28
C ARG A 43 5.57 8.09 -2.73
N ILE A 44 4.72 8.37 -1.75
CA ILE A 44 3.43 8.98 -2.01
C ILE A 44 3.65 10.43 -2.41
N GLY A 45 3.20 10.73 -3.63
CA GLY A 45 3.18 12.07 -4.17
C GLY A 45 2.08 12.91 -3.54
N LEU A 46 2.13 14.21 -3.78
CA LEU A 46 1.04 15.08 -3.40
C LEU A 46 -0.25 14.65 -4.12
N PRO A 47 -1.40 14.71 -3.42
CA PRO A 47 -2.70 14.48 -4.03
C PRO A 47 -2.97 15.67 -4.94
N ILE A 48 -2.75 15.53 -6.25
CA ILE A 48 -3.02 16.60 -7.21
C ILE A 48 -4.07 16.10 -8.18
N VAL A 49 -5.21 16.78 -8.20
CA VAL A 49 -6.25 16.53 -9.20
C VAL A 49 -5.91 17.36 -10.45
N GLY A 50 -5.76 16.71 -11.60
CA GLY A 50 -5.44 17.36 -12.88
C GLY A 50 -3.95 17.33 -13.24
N ASN A 51 -3.54 18.13 -14.24
CA ASN A 51 -2.19 18.08 -14.80
C ASN A 51 -1.29 19.19 -14.17
N PRO A 52 -0.50 18.88 -13.12
CA PRO A 52 0.18 19.89 -12.29
C PRO A 52 1.23 20.73 -13.02
N ARG A 53 1.61 20.30 -14.23
CA ARG A 53 2.74 20.89 -14.98
C ARG A 53 2.33 21.96 -15.98
N ARG A 54 1.05 22.32 -16.09
CA ARG A 54 0.56 23.32 -17.04
C ARG A 54 -0.18 24.48 -16.35
N GLY A 55 -0.03 25.67 -16.93
CA GLY A 55 -0.72 26.87 -16.50
C GLY A 55 -0.34 27.34 -15.09
N LEU A 56 -1.29 27.98 -14.43
CA LEU A 56 -1.18 28.56 -13.10
C LEU A 56 -0.67 27.52 -12.06
N LEU A 57 -1.23 26.30 -12.09
CA LEU A 57 -0.87 25.20 -11.18
C LEU A 57 0.61 24.85 -11.23
N GLY A 58 1.23 24.88 -12.43
CA GLY A 58 2.66 24.61 -12.56
C GLY A 58 3.56 25.71 -11.99
N SER A 59 3.14 26.97 -12.05
CA SER A 59 3.88 28.09 -11.44
C SER A 59 3.81 28.06 -9.92
N ILE A 60 2.65 27.69 -9.37
CA ILE A 60 2.44 27.53 -7.94
C ILE A 60 3.23 26.35 -7.41
N PHE A 61 3.17 25.19 -8.09
CA PHE A 61 3.93 24.03 -7.68
C PHE A 61 5.42 24.36 -7.57
N ARG A 62 5.97 25.10 -8.57
CA ARG A 62 7.34 25.61 -8.51
C ARG A 62 7.59 26.56 -7.33
N ALA A 63 6.64 27.44 -7.00
CA ALA A 63 6.78 28.37 -5.87
C ALA A 63 6.72 27.62 -4.52
N GLY A 64 5.75 26.73 -4.33
CA GLY A 64 5.61 25.91 -3.13
C GLY A 64 6.79 24.96 -2.92
N SER A 65 7.32 24.36 -4.00
CA SER A 65 8.57 23.58 -3.95
C SER A 65 9.76 24.46 -3.55
N LYS A 66 9.90 25.66 -4.11
CA LYS A 66 10.98 26.60 -3.75
C LYS A 66 10.92 27.03 -2.28
N LEU A 67 9.72 27.11 -1.71
CA LEU A 67 9.50 27.48 -0.31
C LEU A 67 9.58 26.29 0.66
N GLY A 68 9.80 25.06 0.16
CA GLY A 68 9.90 23.85 0.99
C GLY A 68 8.58 23.38 1.61
N ILE A 69 7.47 24.08 1.36
CA ILE A 69 6.14 23.77 1.91
C ILE A 69 5.67 22.40 1.41
N LEU A 70 5.89 22.13 0.12
CA LEU A 70 5.49 20.88 -0.52
C LEU A 70 6.26 19.68 0.04
N ASP A 71 7.56 19.84 0.31
CA ASP A 71 8.37 18.77 0.88
C ASP A 71 7.92 18.38 2.30
N GLY A 72 7.51 19.36 3.10
CA GLY A 72 6.96 19.13 4.44
C GLY A 72 5.64 18.38 4.42
N ILE A 73 4.72 18.77 3.51
CA ILE A 73 3.44 18.07 3.32
C ILE A 73 3.68 16.65 2.82
N THR A 74 4.56 16.48 1.82
CA THR A 74 4.90 15.16 1.28
C THR A 74 5.45 14.25 2.38
N ARG A 75 6.34 14.72 3.27
CA ARG A 75 6.80 13.89 4.40
C ARG A 75 5.66 13.43 5.28
N LYS A 76 4.80 14.34 5.74
CA LYS A 76 3.65 14.00 6.58
C LYS A 76 2.71 12.99 5.94
N ILE A 77 2.43 13.14 4.64
CA ILE A 77 1.61 12.18 3.89
C ILE A 77 2.25 10.78 3.90
N ASN A 78 3.57 10.70 3.68
CA ASN A 78 4.29 9.44 3.68
C ASN A 78 4.37 8.83 5.09
N ASP A 79 4.52 9.65 6.14
CA ASP A 79 4.46 9.21 7.54
C ASP A 79 3.07 8.67 7.88
N ALA A 80 2.00 9.32 7.41
CA ALA A 80 0.62 8.85 7.59
C ALA A 80 0.39 7.49 6.90
N ALA A 81 0.91 7.30 5.70
CA ALA A 81 0.81 6.01 5.01
C ALA A 81 1.60 4.90 5.69
N GLY A 82 2.78 5.22 6.26
CA GLY A 82 3.53 4.28 7.09
C GLY A 82 2.74 3.84 8.32
N ALA A 83 2.16 4.80 9.05
CA ALA A 83 1.30 4.51 10.20
C ALA A 83 0.09 3.64 9.79
N ALA A 84 -0.59 3.98 8.70
CA ALA A 84 -1.71 3.19 8.19
C ALA A 84 -1.29 1.77 7.76
N ALA A 85 -0.10 1.61 7.16
CA ALA A 85 0.44 0.29 6.80
C ALA A 85 0.69 -0.59 8.03
N GLY A 86 1.16 -0.01 9.14
CA GLY A 86 1.34 -0.73 10.40
C GLY A 86 0.04 -1.35 10.92
N GLU A 87 -1.06 -0.61 10.81
CA GLU A 87 -2.40 -1.04 11.26
C GLU A 87 -3.13 -1.93 10.24
N ALA A 88 -2.68 -1.98 8.98
CA ALA A 88 -3.36 -2.70 7.91
C ALA A 88 -3.10 -4.22 7.90
N LYS A 89 -2.13 -4.73 8.67
CA LYS A 89 -1.79 -6.16 8.74
C LYS A 89 -2.99 -7.10 8.91
N PRO A 90 -3.86 -6.95 9.94
CA PRO A 90 -5.01 -7.83 10.11
C PRO A 90 -5.99 -7.77 8.93
N ILE A 91 -6.11 -6.61 8.26
CA ILE A 91 -6.96 -6.44 7.07
C ILE A 91 -6.41 -7.29 5.92
N PHE A 92 -5.12 -7.19 5.63
CA PHE A 92 -4.49 -7.97 4.57
C PHE A 92 -4.51 -9.47 4.86
N ARG A 93 -4.28 -9.89 6.12
CA ARG A 93 -4.39 -11.30 6.52
C ARG A 93 -5.79 -11.85 6.27
N ALA A 94 -6.82 -11.13 6.71
CA ALA A 94 -8.20 -11.53 6.46
C ALA A 94 -8.50 -11.65 4.95
N SER A 95 -8.12 -10.65 4.14
CA SER A 95 -8.34 -10.71 2.69
C SER A 95 -7.57 -11.84 2.01
N ILE A 96 -6.37 -12.21 2.50
CA ILE A 96 -5.61 -13.36 1.99
C ILE A 96 -6.28 -14.69 2.38
N ASP A 97 -6.78 -14.81 3.61
CA ASP A 97 -7.45 -16.00 4.11
C ASP A 97 -8.79 -16.25 3.39
N GLU A 98 -9.44 -15.20 2.91
CA GLU A 98 -10.66 -15.27 2.09
C GLU A 98 -10.40 -15.69 0.64
N LEU A 99 -9.15 -15.66 0.16
CA LEU A 99 -8.82 -16.13 -1.20
C LEU A 99 -8.89 -17.65 -1.28
N SER A 100 -9.64 -18.14 -2.27
CA SER A 100 -9.48 -19.52 -2.73
C SER A 100 -8.30 -19.59 -3.71
N PHE A 101 -7.32 -20.42 -3.38
CA PHE A 101 -6.16 -20.70 -4.24
C PHE A 101 -6.34 -21.96 -5.10
N ASP A 102 -7.59 -22.43 -5.26
CA ASP A 102 -7.89 -23.65 -5.99
C ASP A 102 -7.49 -23.54 -7.47
N ASP A 103 -6.54 -24.39 -7.91
CA ASP A 103 -6.20 -24.65 -9.32
C ASP A 103 -5.98 -23.42 -10.21
N ILE A 104 -5.16 -22.45 -9.78
CA ILE A 104 -4.68 -21.38 -10.66
C ILE A 104 -3.21 -21.61 -11.04
N PRO A 105 -2.92 -22.38 -12.12
CA PRO A 105 -1.56 -22.60 -12.62
C PRO A 105 -0.76 -21.32 -12.85
N GLY A 106 -1.44 -20.22 -13.17
CA GLY A 106 -0.83 -18.90 -13.36
C GLY A 106 -0.18 -18.33 -12.09
N ILE A 107 -0.78 -18.58 -10.92
CA ILE A 107 -0.27 -18.06 -9.63
C ILE A 107 1.02 -18.76 -9.21
N VAL A 108 1.16 -20.04 -9.54
CA VAL A 108 2.34 -20.83 -9.17
C VAL A 108 3.54 -20.49 -10.08
N ARG A 109 3.29 -20.23 -11.37
CA ARG A 109 4.34 -19.97 -12.37
C ARG A 109 4.96 -18.58 -12.27
N ASP A 110 4.17 -17.60 -11.83
CA ASP A 110 4.65 -16.24 -11.59
C ASP A 110 5.15 -16.12 -10.14
N LYS A 111 6.34 -15.53 -9.95
CA LYS A 111 6.92 -15.30 -8.61
C LYS A 111 6.15 -14.24 -7.81
N GLU A 112 5.27 -13.48 -8.46
CA GLU A 112 4.36 -12.51 -7.84
C GLU A 112 2.89 -12.86 -8.09
N GLY A 113 2.61 -14.11 -8.47
CA GLY A 113 1.29 -14.54 -8.86
C GLY A 113 0.26 -14.38 -7.73
N GLY A 114 0.66 -14.62 -6.47
CA GLY A 114 -0.22 -14.47 -5.32
C GLY A 114 -0.56 -13.01 -5.07
N THR A 115 0.44 -12.12 -5.13
CA THR A 115 0.28 -10.68 -5.00
C THR A 115 -0.64 -10.12 -6.07
N LYS A 116 -0.44 -10.51 -7.32
CA LYS A 116 -1.29 -10.08 -8.44
C LYS A 116 -2.72 -10.54 -8.26
N TYR A 117 -2.91 -11.80 -7.82
CA TYR A 117 -4.23 -12.34 -7.57
C TYR A 117 -4.94 -11.63 -6.41
N LEU A 118 -4.25 -11.42 -5.28
CA LEU A 118 -4.77 -10.64 -4.15
C LEU A 118 -5.18 -9.25 -4.59
N ARG A 119 -4.34 -8.55 -5.38
CA ARG A 119 -4.69 -7.23 -5.90
C ARG A 119 -5.93 -7.29 -6.77
N THR A 120 -6.03 -8.22 -7.73
CA THR A 120 -7.21 -8.29 -8.59
C THR A 120 -8.49 -8.70 -7.85
N SER A 121 -8.39 -9.50 -6.79
CA SER A 121 -9.54 -10.06 -6.09
C SER A 121 -10.02 -9.23 -4.91
N ALA A 122 -9.12 -8.54 -4.21
CA ALA A 122 -9.41 -7.88 -2.95
C ALA A 122 -9.17 -6.36 -2.95
N ASN A 123 -8.70 -5.75 -4.05
CA ASN A 123 -8.36 -4.31 -4.06
C ASN A 123 -9.51 -3.43 -3.58
N ASP A 124 -10.72 -3.59 -4.10
CA ASP A 124 -11.86 -2.75 -3.71
C ASP A 124 -12.18 -2.86 -2.22
N GLU A 125 -12.14 -4.07 -1.67
CA GLU A 125 -12.34 -4.30 -0.25
C GLU A 125 -11.21 -3.70 0.59
N LEU A 126 -9.96 -3.86 0.16
CA LEU A 126 -8.80 -3.27 0.81
C LEU A 126 -8.87 -1.75 0.82
N HIS A 127 -9.32 -1.10 -0.27
CA HIS A 127 -9.57 0.35 -0.27
C HIS A 127 -10.59 0.74 0.80
N VAL A 128 -11.72 0.02 0.88
CA VAL A 128 -12.77 0.30 1.87
C VAL A 128 -12.25 0.17 3.30
N LYS A 129 -11.45 -0.88 3.58
CA LYS A 129 -10.95 -1.17 4.93
C LYS A 129 -9.74 -0.32 5.32
N VAL A 130 -8.86 0.04 4.38
CA VAL A 130 -7.62 0.80 4.64
C VAL A 130 -7.86 2.30 4.62
N SER A 131 -8.82 2.81 3.83
CA SER A 131 -9.09 4.25 3.74
C SER A 131 -9.37 4.93 5.10
N PRO A 132 -10.13 4.33 6.04
CA PRO A 132 -10.30 4.90 7.38
C PRO A 132 -9.00 5.01 8.20
N LEU A 133 -8.07 4.07 8.01
CA LEU A 133 -6.76 4.10 8.67
C LEU A 133 -5.92 5.27 8.14
N VAL A 134 -5.92 5.45 6.81
CA VAL A 134 -5.25 6.56 6.14
C VAL A 134 -5.86 7.89 6.55
N ASP A 135 -7.19 8.00 6.59
CA ASP A 135 -7.90 9.21 6.99
C ASP A 135 -7.55 9.65 8.41
N THR A 136 -7.49 8.68 9.33
CA THR A 136 -7.10 8.90 10.73
C THR A 136 -5.65 9.36 10.79
N ALA A 137 -4.74 8.63 10.15
CA ALA A 137 -3.33 8.96 10.15
C ALA A 137 -3.04 10.36 9.57
N LEU A 138 -3.68 10.72 8.45
CA LEU A 138 -3.60 12.05 7.83
C LEU A 138 -4.13 13.17 8.75
N THR A 139 -5.17 12.87 9.52
CA THR A 139 -5.71 13.77 10.55
C THR A 139 -4.67 13.99 11.65
N ASP A 140 -4.08 12.91 12.17
CA ASP A 140 -3.15 12.94 13.30
C ASP A 140 -1.86 13.68 12.98
N VAL A 141 -1.34 13.54 11.75
CA VAL A 141 -0.15 14.29 11.30
C VAL A 141 -0.48 15.73 10.84
N GLY A 142 -1.75 16.12 10.90
CA GLY A 142 -2.23 17.47 10.58
C GLY A 142 -2.14 17.83 9.10
N VAL A 143 -2.24 16.86 8.19
CA VAL A 143 -2.23 17.12 6.74
C VAL A 143 -3.45 17.94 6.34
N TYR A 144 -4.65 17.60 6.83
CA TYR A 144 -5.87 18.33 6.49
C TYR A 144 -5.84 19.77 6.96
N GLN A 145 -5.44 20.03 8.21
CA GLN A 145 -5.30 21.38 8.75
C GLN A 145 -4.32 22.22 7.92
N GLN A 146 -3.23 21.62 7.46
CA GLN A 146 -2.24 22.31 6.64
C GLN A 146 -2.78 22.63 5.24
N PHE A 147 -3.55 21.72 4.63
CA PHE A 147 -4.22 22.00 3.36
C PHE A 147 -5.32 23.06 3.49
N ASP A 148 -6.11 23.02 4.57
CA ASP A 148 -7.18 23.98 4.82
C ASP A 148 -6.62 25.40 5.00
N GLY A 149 -5.57 25.57 5.80
CA GLY A 149 -4.90 26.87 5.96
C GLY A 149 -4.34 27.42 4.64
N LEU A 150 -3.75 26.56 3.81
CA LEU A 150 -3.30 26.96 2.48
C LEU A 150 -4.48 27.33 1.58
N ALA A 151 -5.61 26.62 1.66
CA ALA A 151 -6.81 26.87 0.86
C ALA A 151 -7.54 28.18 1.24
N GLU A 152 -7.39 28.63 2.49
CA GLU A 152 -7.85 29.94 2.97
C GLU A 152 -7.02 31.07 2.37
N GLU A 153 -5.69 30.94 2.40
CA GLU A 153 -4.76 31.92 1.84
C GLU A 153 -4.78 31.93 0.30
N HIS A 154 -5.12 30.79 -0.30
CA HIS A 154 -4.98 30.54 -1.73
C HIS A 154 -6.20 29.83 -2.33
N SER A 155 -7.12 30.59 -2.92
CA SER A 155 -8.37 30.07 -3.50
C SER A 155 -8.18 29.00 -4.58
N PHE A 156 -7.06 29.02 -5.31
CA PHE A 156 -6.78 28.06 -6.39
C PHE A 156 -6.65 26.61 -5.88
N ILE A 157 -6.34 26.39 -4.60
CA ILE A 157 -6.26 25.03 -4.02
C ILE A 157 -7.65 24.39 -3.99
N ARG A 158 -8.67 25.19 -3.66
CA ARG A 158 -10.07 24.79 -3.74
C ARG A 158 -10.51 24.60 -5.18
N ASP A 159 -10.09 25.50 -6.08
CA ASP A 159 -10.40 25.41 -7.51
C ASP A 159 -9.78 24.15 -8.16
N ALA A 160 -8.67 23.64 -7.61
CA ALA A 160 -8.06 22.38 -7.99
C ALA A 160 -8.80 21.15 -7.44
N GLY A 161 -9.89 21.32 -6.69
CA GLY A 161 -10.68 20.21 -6.14
C GLY A 161 -10.01 19.47 -4.98
N LEU A 162 -8.99 20.06 -4.35
CA LEU A 162 -8.33 19.48 -3.19
C LEU A 162 -9.17 19.70 -1.94
N ASN A 163 -9.70 18.61 -1.41
CA ASN A 163 -10.45 18.51 -0.17
C ASN A 163 -10.10 17.22 0.56
N ARG A 164 -10.58 17.07 1.80
CA ARG A 164 -10.33 15.91 2.67
C ARG A 164 -10.55 14.57 1.96
N GLU A 165 -11.67 14.41 1.25
CA GLU A 165 -12.01 13.17 0.56
C GLU A 165 -11.04 12.87 -0.58
N SER A 166 -10.75 13.86 -1.45
CA SER A 166 -9.83 13.70 -2.57
C SER A 166 -8.40 13.38 -2.12
N ILE A 167 -7.96 13.99 -1.01
CA ILE A 167 -6.65 13.75 -0.39
C ILE A 167 -6.60 12.32 0.15
N ASN A 168 -7.57 11.94 0.99
CA ASN A 168 -7.65 10.59 1.55
C ASN A 168 -7.63 9.53 0.45
N ARG A 169 -8.47 9.69 -0.58
CA ARG A 169 -8.54 8.79 -1.72
C ARG A 169 -7.19 8.65 -2.41
N SER A 170 -6.59 9.76 -2.83
CA SER A 170 -5.31 9.73 -3.55
C SER A 170 -4.15 9.16 -2.73
N VAL A 171 -4.13 9.39 -1.40
CA VAL A 171 -3.12 8.81 -0.52
C VAL A 171 -3.39 7.31 -0.30
N THR A 172 -4.64 6.89 -0.12
CA THR A 172 -5.02 5.48 0.01
C THR A 172 -4.65 4.70 -1.24
N ASP A 173 -4.97 5.22 -2.42
CA ASP A 173 -4.65 4.59 -3.71
C ASP A 173 -3.13 4.35 -3.84
N GLN A 174 -2.33 5.39 -3.60
CA GLN A 174 -0.86 5.31 -3.69
C GLN A 174 -0.25 4.42 -2.60
N ALA A 175 -0.81 4.45 -1.37
CA ALA A 175 -0.35 3.61 -0.28
C ALA A 175 -0.57 2.13 -0.60
N LEU A 176 -1.76 1.76 -1.10
CA LEU A 176 -2.07 0.40 -1.50
C LEU A 176 -1.20 -0.06 -2.67
N ASP A 177 -0.97 0.80 -3.66
CA ASP A 177 -0.04 0.52 -4.76
C ASP A 177 1.38 0.23 -4.24
N GLY A 178 1.88 1.06 -3.31
CA GLY A 178 3.17 0.87 -2.67
C GLY A 178 3.24 -0.41 -1.83
N ILE A 179 2.20 -0.72 -1.07
CA ILE A 179 2.08 -1.96 -0.30
C ILE A 179 2.15 -3.16 -1.25
N PHE A 180 1.30 -3.22 -2.28
CA PHE A 180 1.33 -4.32 -3.24
C PHE A 180 2.69 -4.47 -3.94
N ALA A 181 3.37 -3.37 -4.25
CA ALA A 181 4.71 -3.42 -4.80
C ALA A 181 5.72 -4.08 -3.83
N TYR A 182 5.63 -3.80 -2.53
CA TYR A 182 6.45 -4.47 -1.51
C TYR A 182 6.04 -5.94 -1.32
N ILE A 183 4.74 -6.26 -1.29
CA ILE A 183 4.26 -7.64 -1.15
C ILE A 183 4.82 -8.49 -2.30
N GLY A 184 4.78 -8.01 -3.54
CA GLY A 184 5.35 -8.73 -4.69
C GLY A 184 6.86 -8.96 -4.55
N ARG A 185 7.60 -7.95 -4.08
CA ARG A 185 9.04 -8.09 -3.81
C ARG A 185 9.32 -9.14 -2.72
N GLU A 186 8.52 -9.19 -1.66
CA GLU A 186 8.68 -10.18 -0.60
C GLU A 186 8.23 -11.57 -1.05
N GLU A 187 7.11 -11.71 -1.76
CA GLU A 187 6.63 -12.99 -2.29
C GLU A 187 7.70 -13.65 -3.17
N ARG A 188 8.33 -12.86 -4.05
CA ARG A 188 9.44 -13.30 -4.89
C ARG A 188 10.61 -13.84 -4.04
N LYS A 189 10.99 -13.14 -2.96
CA LYS A 189 12.06 -13.59 -2.05
C LYS A 189 11.68 -14.87 -1.32
N PHE A 190 10.42 -15.00 -0.86
CA PHE A 190 9.94 -16.20 -0.19
C PHE A 190 9.96 -17.42 -1.11
N ARG A 191 9.55 -17.24 -2.37
CA ARG A 191 9.58 -18.29 -3.40
C ARG A 191 11.00 -18.68 -3.83
N ASP A 192 11.95 -17.75 -3.81
CA ASP A 192 13.35 -18.01 -4.19
C ASP A 192 14.14 -18.72 -3.08
N ASN A 193 13.72 -18.64 -1.81
CA ASN A 193 14.39 -19.32 -0.70
C ASN A 193 13.40 -19.93 0.32
N PRO A 194 12.68 -21.01 -0.04
CA PRO A 194 11.67 -21.59 0.84
C PRO A 194 12.24 -22.13 2.17
N LEU A 195 13.45 -22.71 2.16
CA LEU A 195 14.06 -23.34 3.34
C LEU A 195 14.58 -22.33 4.38
N GLY A 196 15.15 -21.21 3.95
CA GLY A 196 15.65 -20.17 4.87
C GLY A 196 14.52 -19.42 5.59
N ASN A 197 13.33 -19.39 5.00
CA ASN A 197 12.19 -18.64 5.52
C ASN A 197 11.34 -19.44 6.52
N VAL A 198 11.32 -20.78 6.42
CA VAL A 198 10.75 -21.65 7.46
C VAL A 198 11.48 -21.50 8.79
N GLY A 199 12.80 -21.28 8.77
CA GLY A 199 13.59 -21.02 9.97
C GLY A 199 13.22 -19.73 10.70
N LYS A 200 12.79 -18.67 9.99
CA LYS A 200 12.26 -17.44 10.60
C LYS A 200 10.87 -17.64 11.20
N ALA A 201 9.97 -18.32 10.49
CA ALA A 201 8.61 -18.57 10.97
C ALA A 201 8.56 -19.46 12.24
N LEU A 202 9.56 -20.34 12.42
CA LEU A 202 9.70 -21.13 13.65
C LEU A 202 10.46 -20.38 14.75
N GLY A 203 11.32 -19.43 14.39
CA GLY A 203 12.05 -18.59 15.35
C GLY A 203 11.16 -17.59 16.10
N ASP A 204 10.06 -17.15 15.49
CA ASP A 204 9.10 -16.22 16.13
C ASP A 204 8.10 -16.93 17.08
N LEU A 205 8.20 -18.26 17.23
CA LEU A 205 7.35 -19.10 18.10
C LEU A 205 8.04 -19.53 19.41
N PHE A 206 9.30 -19.15 19.63
CA PHE A 206 10.09 -19.45 20.83
C PHE A 206 10.82 -18.20 21.33
#